data_AF-I5BRN6-F1
#
_entry.id   AF-I5BRN6-F1
#
_cell.length_a   1.000
_cell.length_b   1.000
_cell.length_c   1.000
_cell.angle_alpha   90.00
_cell.angle_beta   90.00
_cell.angle_gamma   90.00
#
_symmetry.space_group_name_H-M   'P 1'
#
loop_
_entity.id
_entity.type
_entity.pdbx_description
1 polymer ?
#
loop_
_entity_poly.entity_id
_entity_poly.type
_entity_poly.pdbx_seq_one_letter_code
_entity_poly.pdbx_strand_id
1 'polypeptide(L)'
;MLRQDDDITDAECASILERINRIGAKAHIADLSLRILTWIDKCPDRRARDLADEIGMDTRKLKTYVRKLKEMGLTESRQIGYRLSARGQRVLDVARKNSAS
;
A
#
# COMPACT_ATOMS: atom_id res chain seq x y z
N MET A 1 15.58 -6.94 -7.89
CA MET A 1 14.18 -7.35 -7.59
C MET A 1 13.37 -6.11 -7.25
N LEU A 2 12.24 -5.84 -7.91
CA LEU A 2 11.44 -4.60 -7.76
C LEU A 2 11.13 -4.20 -6.30
N ARG A 3 11.02 -5.16 -5.39
CA ARG A 3 10.68 -4.94 -3.96
C ARG A 3 11.80 -4.25 -3.17
N GLN A 4 13.05 -4.49 -3.55
CA GLN A 4 14.24 -3.94 -2.87
C GLN A 4 14.68 -2.60 -3.49
N ASP A 5 13.98 -2.15 -4.53
CA ASP A 5 14.33 -0.95 -5.27
C ASP A 5 13.70 0.28 -4.59
N ASP A 6 14.39 0.81 -3.59
CA ASP A 6 14.08 2.05 -2.88
C ASP A 6 14.84 3.27 -3.42
N ASP A 7 15.79 3.07 -4.32
CA ASP A 7 16.49 4.12 -5.10
C ASP A 7 15.64 4.63 -6.27
N ILE A 8 14.35 4.87 -5.98
CA ILE A 8 13.41 5.49 -6.91
C ILE A 8 13.23 6.97 -6.56
N THR A 9 13.10 7.78 -7.61
CA THR A 9 12.94 9.23 -7.48
C THR A 9 11.57 9.59 -6.88
N ASP A 10 11.45 10.82 -6.36
CA ASP A 10 10.16 11.32 -5.86
C ASP A 10 9.11 11.39 -6.99
N ALA A 11 9.52 11.68 -8.23
CA ALA A 11 8.64 11.69 -9.41
C ALA A 11 8.12 10.28 -9.77
N GLU A 12 8.97 9.26 -9.68
CA GLU A 12 8.54 7.87 -9.84
C GLU A 12 7.62 7.44 -8.70
N CYS A 13 7.91 7.84 -7.47
CA CYS A 13 7.02 7.61 -6.34
C CYS A 13 5.65 8.24 -6.57
N ALA A 14 5.59 9.50 -7.04
CA ALA A 14 4.33 10.17 -7.38
C ALA A 14 3.56 9.42 -8.48
N SER A 15 4.26 8.96 -9.53
CA SER A 15 3.65 8.15 -10.60
C SER A 15 3.05 6.84 -10.08
N ILE A 16 3.73 6.19 -9.13
CA ILE A 16 3.22 4.99 -8.44
C ILE A 16 2.00 5.35 -7.59
N LEU A 17 2.05 6.46 -6.84
CA LEU A 17 0.94 6.95 -6.01
C LEU A 17 -0.32 7.22 -6.85
N GLU A 18 -0.19 7.84 -8.01
CA GLU A 18 -1.29 8.03 -8.95
C GLU A 18 -1.87 6.69 -9.45
N ARG A 19 -1.02 5.72 -9.73
CA ARG A 19 -1.45 4.40 -10.18
C ARG A 19 -2.20 3.65 -9.08
N ILE A 20 -1.72 3.67 -7.84
CA ILE A 20 -2.43 3.03 -6.73
C ILE A 20 -3.75 3.74 -6.44
N ASN A 21 -3.79 5.08 -6.48
CA ASN A 21 -5.01 5.86 -6.25
C ASN A 21 -6.07 5.56 -7.32
N ARG A 22 -5.68 5.41 -8.59
CA ARG A 22 -6.60 4.97 -9.67
C ARG A 22 -7.18 3.57 -9.43
N ILE A 23 -6.41 2.67 -8.84
CA ILE A 23 -6.91 1.34 -8.47
C ILE A 23 -7.86 1.45 -7.27
N GLY A 24 -7.52 2.28 -6.29
CA GLY A 24 -8.28 2.49 -5.06
C GLY A 24 -9.62 3.20 -5.29
N ALA A 25 -9.67 4.16 -6.21
CA ALA A 25 -10.88 4.88 -6.57
C ALA A 25 -12.01 3.95 -7.04
N LYS A 26 -11.68 2.81 -7.66
CA LYS A 26 -12.66 1.77 -8.05
C LYS A 26 -13.37 1.11 -6.86
N ALA A 27 -12.83 1.27 -5.65
CA ALA A 27 -13.43 0.75 -4.42
C ALA A 27 -14.29 1.80 -3.69
N HIS A 28 -14.44 3.02 -4.22
CA HIS A 28 -15.20 4.12 -3.61
C HIS A 28 -14.77 4.49 -2.18
N ILE A 29 -13.52 4.21 -1.82
CA ILE A 29 -12.92 4.59 -0.54
C ILE A 29 -11.86 5.65 -0.81
N ALA A 30 -12.04 6.85 -0.26
CA ALA A 30 -11.07 7.93 -0.35
C ALA A 30 -9.72 7.48 0.24
N ASP A 31 -8.63 7.80 -0.48
CA ASP A 31 -7.25 7.51 -0.10
C ASP A 31 -6.98 6.06 0.31
N LEU A 32 -7.77 5.11 -0.22
CA LEU A 32 -7.69 3.70 0.14
C LEU A 32 -6.25 3.17 0.10
N SER A 33 -5.51 3.57 -0.93
CA SER A 33 -4.13 3.16 -1.15
C SER A 33 -3.22 3.61 -0.01
N LEU A 34 -3.30 4.89 0.37
CA LEU A 34 -2.49 5.45 1.45
C LEU A 34 -2.91 4.90 2.81
N ARG A 35 -4.22 4.72 3.05
CA ARG A 35 -4.74 4.10 4.28
C ARG A 35 -4.21 2.68 4.46
N ILE A 36 -4.24 1.86 3.41
CA ILE A 36 -3.71 0.49 3.44
C ILE A 36 -2.20 0.48 3.68
N LEU A 37 -1.43 1.28 2.92
CA LEU A 37 0.03 1.34 3.11
C LEU A 37 0.41 1.80 4.52
N THR A 38 -0.27 2.84 5.03
CA THR A 38 -0.07 3.35 6.39
C THR A 38 -0.41 2.32 7.46
N TRP A 39 -1.49 1.55 7.27
CA TRP A 39 -1.85 0.52 8.23
C TRP A 39 -0.85 -0.64 8.22
N ILE A 40 -0.42 -1.10 7.04
CA ILE A 40 0.59 -2.17 6.92
C ILE A 40 1.92 -1.74 7.55
N ASP A 41 2.30 -0.47 7.41
CA ASP A 41 3.49 0.11 8.06
C ASP A 41 3.37 0.11 9.60
N LYS A 42 2.22 0.54 10.14
CA LYS A 42 1.97 0.61 11.58
C LYS A 42 1.71 -0.74 12.25
N CYS A 43 1.20 -1.71 11.50
CA CYS A 43 0.70 -2.99 12.00
C CYS A 43 1.20 -4.14 11.12
N PRO A 44 2.53 -4.37 11.02
CA PRO A 44 3.08 -5.46 10.23
C PRO A 44 2.60 -6.80 10.78
N ASP A 45 2.49 -7.79 9.89
CA ASP A 45 2.11 -9.18 10.21
C ASP A 45 0.72 -9.37 10.84
N ARG A 46 -0.15 -8.36 10.77
CA ARG A 46 -1.53 -8.44 11.24
C ARG A 46 -2.47 -9.06 10.19
N ARG A 47 -3.51 -9.75 10.65
CA ARG A 47 -4.38 -10.53 9.76
C ARG A 47 -5.09 -9.61 8.78
N ALA A 48 -5.26 -10.11 7.55
CA ALA A 48 -5.99 -9.39 6.52
C ALA A 48 -7.45 -9.08 6.90
N ARG A 49 -8.07 -9.91 7.77
CA ARG A 49 -9.42 -9.65 8.27
C ARG A 49 -9.44 -8.37 9.12
N ASP A 50 -8.54 -8.24 10.09
CA ASP A 50 -8.45 -7.07 10.96
C ASP A 50 -8.22 -5.78 10.17
N LEU A 51 -7.37 -5.83 9.13
CA LEU A 51 -7.16 -4.71 8.20
C LEU A 51 -8.44 -4.36 7.42
N ALA A 52 -9.19 -5.38 6.99
CA ALA A 52 -10.41 -5.21 6.24
C ALA A 52 -11.50 -4.57 7.10
N ASP A 53 -11.65 -5.04 8.33
CA ASP A 53 -12.60 -4.53 9.33
C ASP A 53 -12.29 -3.07 9.68
N GLU A 54 -11.02 -2.73 9.93
CA GLU A 54 -10.57 -1.36 10.22
C GLU A 54 -10.89 -0.37 9.08
N ILE A 55 -10.76 -0.82 7.82
CA ILE A 55 -10.97 0.02 6.64
C ILE A 55 -12.44 0.04 6.20
N GLY A 56 -13.27 -0.86 6.74
CA GLY A 56 -14.66 -1.05 6.32
C GLY A 56 -14.75 -1.69 4.92
N MET A 57 -13.82 -2.58 4.58
CA MET A 57 -13.72 -3.23 3.27
C MET A 57 -13.97 -4.73 3.39
N ASP A 58 -14.58 -5.34 2.39
CA ASP A 58 -14.63 -6.81 2.31
C ASP A 58 -13.21 -7.41 2.22
N THR A 59 -12.95 -8.47 3.00
CA THR A 59 -11.62 -9.10 3.08
C THR A 59 -11.15 -9.65 1.72
N ARG A 60 -12.04 -10.16 0.85
CA ARG A 60 -11.64 -10.67 -0.49
C ARG A 60 -11.25 -9.51 -1.41
N LYS A 61 -12.01 -8.41 -1.38
CA LYS A 61 -11.66 -7.18 -2.09
C LYS A 61 -10.30 -6.65 -1.63
N LEU A 62 -10.06 -6.59 -0.32
CA LEU A 62 -8.77 -6.19 0.25
C LEU A 62 -7.64 -7.08 -0.26
N LYS A 63 -7.78 -8.41 -0.19
CA LYS A 63 -6.77 -9.35 -0.71
C LYS A 63 -6.46 -9.12 -2.18
N THR A 64 -7.49 -8.87 -2.99
CA THR A 64 -7.33 -8.55 -4.41
C THR A 64 -6.56 -7.25 -4.62
N TYR A 65 -6.86 -6.24 -3.81
CA TYR A 65 -6.17 -4.96 -3.85
C TYR A 65 -4.70 -5.09 -3.44
N VAL A 66 -4.41 -5.75 -2.31
CA VAL A 66 -3.05 -5.98 -1.82
C VAL A 66 -2.23 -6.81 -2.81
N ARG A 67 -2.85 -7.75 -3.54
CA ARG A 67 -2.17 -8.47 -4.63
C ARG A 67 -1.67 -7.53 -5.74
N LYS A 68 -2.45 -6.53 -6.13
CA LYS A 68 -2.00 -5.51 -7.11
C LYS A 68 -0.83 -4.70 -6.55
N LEU A 69 -0.88 -4.30 -5.28
CA LEU A 69 0.25 -3.62 -4.62
C LEU A 69 1.52 -4.50 -4.63
N LYS A 70 1.35 -5.80 -4.38
CA LYS A 70 2.42 -6.79 -4.41
C LYS A 70 3.04 -6.95 -5.80
N GLU A 71 2.23 -6.92 -6.86
CA GLU A 71 2.68 -6.94 -8.27
C GLU A 71 3.49 -5.69 -8.62
N MET A 72 3.15 -4.54 -8.04
CA MET A 72 3.94 -3.29 -8.13
C MET A 72 5.17 -3.27 -7.21
N GLY A 73 5.44 -4.37 -6.49
CA GLY A 73 6.59 -4.48 -5.62
C GLY A 73 6.48 -3.71 -4.30
N LEU A 74 5.29 -3.24 -3.90
CA LEU A 74 5.11 -2.36 -2.74
C LEU A 74 4.84 -3.10 -1.41
N THR A 75 4.33 -4.33 -1.49
CA THR A 75 3.98 -5.12 -0.30
C THR A 75 4.48 -6.55 -0.42
N GLU A 76 4.79 -7.17 0.71
CA GLU A 76 5.21 -8.56 0.86
C GLU A 76 4.14 -9.34 1.61
N SER A 77 3.81 -10.55 1.10
CA SER A 77 2.95 -11.47 1.84
C SER A 77 3.77 -12.20 2.87
N ARG A 78 3.25 -12.31 4.08
CA ARG A 78 3.87 -13.03 5.19
C ARG A 78 2.99 -14.22 5.56
N GLN A 79 3.48 -15.10 6.45
CA GLN A 79 2.69 -16.21 6.96
C GLN A 79 1.40 -15.70 7.62
N ILE A 80 1.49 -14.55 8.28
CA ILE A 80 0.36 -13.81 8.83
C ILE A 80 0.44 -12.41 8.24
N GLY A 81 -0.59 -11.99 7.51
CA GLY A 81 -0.69 -10.59 7.06
C GLY A 81 0.28 -10.17 5.97
N TYR A 82 0.69 -8.89 6.07
CA TYR A 82 1.46 -8.17 5.07
C TYR A 82 2.53 -7.30 5.72
N ARG A 83 3.57 -6.99 4.95
CA ARG A 83 4.58 -5.97 5.27
C ARG A 83 4.80 -5.06 4.06
N LEU A 84 5.25 -3.83 4.27
CA LEU A 84 5.81 -3.05 3.18
C LEU A 84 7.15 -3.65 2.72
N SER A 85 7.43 -3.51 1.44
CA SER A 85 8.78 -3.71 0.90
C SER A 85 9.61 -2.44 1.07
N ALA A 86 10.90 -2.47 0.77
CA ALA A 86 11.75 -1.27 0.74
C ALA A 86 11.17 -0.21 -0.21
N ARG A 87 10.79 -0.63 -1.44
CA ARG A 87 10.08 0.24 -2.41
C ARG A 87 8.78 0.80 -1.84
N GLY A 88 8.00 -0.03 -1.14
CA GLY A 88 6.72 0.36 -0.54
C GLY A 88 6.89 1.41 0.54
N GLN A 89 7.92 1.28 1.37
CA GLN A 89 8.27 2.26 2.40
C GLN A 89 8.62 3.61 1.76
N ARG A 90 9.49 3.59 0.74
CA ARG A 90 9.90 4.78 0.00
C ARG A 90 8.72 5.55 -0.58
N VAL A 91 7.77 4.83 -1.19
CA VAL A 91 6.53 5.42 -1.73
C VAL A 91 5.66 6.03 -0.64
N LEU A 92 5.52 5.37 0.51
CA LEU A 92 4.76 5.88 1.65
C LEU A 92 5.39 7.15 2.23
N ASP A 93 6.72 7.20 2.31
CA ASP A 93 7.45 8.36 2.82
C ASP A 93 7.26 9.59 1.93
N VAL A 94 7.28 9.43 0.60
CA VAL A 94 6.94 10.51 -0.35
C VAL A 94 5.51 10.98 -0.18
N ALA A 95 4.55 10.06 -0.04
CA ALA A 95 3.16 10.42 0.15
C ALA A 95 2.95 11.25 1.43
N ARG A 96 3.65 10.89 2.51
CA ARG A 96 3.64 11.64 3.77
C ARG A 96 4.24 13.04 3.62
N LYS A 97 5.37 13.17 2.93
CA LYS A 97 5.99 14.49 2.64
C LYS A 97 5.05 15.41 1.86
N ASN A 98 4.40 14.86 0.83
CA ASN A 98 3.47 15.63 -0.02
C ASN A 98 2.17 16.02 0.69
N SER A 99 1.80 15.31 1.76
CA SER A 99 0.61 15.64 2.56
C SER A 99 0.90 16.64 3.69
N ALA A 100 2.18 16.84 4.01
CA ALA A 100 2.66 17.74 5.06
C ALA A 100 3.21 19.07 4.51
N SER A 101 3.20 19.23 3.18
CA SER A 101 3.56 20.46 2.45
C SER A 101 2.32 21.12 1.89
#